data_AF-A0A7Y6XH38-F1
#
_entry.id   AF-A0A7Y6XH38-F1
#
_cell.length_a   1.000
_cell.length_b   1.000
_cell.length_c   1.000
_cell.angle_alpha   90.00
_cell.angle_beta   90.00
_cell.angle_gamma   90.00
#
_symmetry.space_group_name_H-M   'P 1'
#
loop_
_entity.id
_entity.type
_entity.pdbx_description
1 polymer ?
#
loop_
_entity_poly.entity_id
_entity_poly.type
_entity_poly.pdbx_seq_one_letter_code
_entity_poly.pdbx_strand_id
1 'polypeptide(L)'
;MQLKRFARSVVVVAGLMTGCGGEVVGVEEPSQTDSREDALVPCGNEEYQRLFYSEPEMRNVVGEWLCFCGENNRWTYGHATTYSIYTYRNSCDVPLK
;
A
#
# COMPACT_ATOMS: atom_id res chain seq x y z
N MET A 1 56.10 13.70 -40.69
CA MET A 1 56.53 12.29 -40.65
C MET A 1 55.94 11.63 -39.41
N GLN A 2 55.11 10.58 -39.61
CA GLN A 2 54.71 9.47 -38.70
C GLN A 2 54.19 9.80 -37.28
N LEU A 3 52.91 9.63 -36.88
CA LEU A 3 51.93 8.51 -36.93
C LEU A 3 52.16 7.38 -35.91
N LYS A 4 51.21 7.23 -34.96
CA LYS A 4 50.67 5.99 -34.34
C LYS A 4 49.70 6.40 -33.20
N ARG A 5 48.38 6.56 -33.40
CA ARG A 5 47.28 5.57 -33.61
C ARG A 5 47.18 4.46 -32.56
N PHE A 6 46.33 4.69 -31.56
CA PHE A 6 45.41 3.69 -30.96
C PHE A 6 44.05 4.44 -30.85
N ALA A 7 43.07 4.30 -31.74
CA ALA A 7 42.17 3.15 -31.92
C ALA A 7 41.78 2.55 -30.56
N ARG A 8 40.55 2.69 -30.05
CA ARG A 8 39.29 2.37 -30.73
C ARG A 8 38.14 3.21 -30.18
N SER A 9 37.47 3.88 -31.11
CA SER A 9 36.11 4.37 -30.98
C SER A 9 35.16 3.17 -30.93
N VAL A 10 34.28 3.11 -29.95
CA VAL A 10 33.02 2.37 -30.05
C VAL A 10 31.92 3.36 -29.71
N VAL A 11 31.32 3.90 -30.76
CA VAL A 11 30.08 4.66 -30.74
C VAL A 11 28.97 3.67 -30.40
N VAL A 12 28.35 3.80 -29.22
CA VAL A 12 27.07 3.14 -28.97
C VAL A 12 25.99 4.01 -29.59
N VAL A 13 25.44 3.50 -30.68
CA VAL A 13 24.37 4.09 -31.47
C VAL A 13 23.10 4.17 -30.62
N ALA A 14 22.51 5.37 -30.61
CA ALA A 14 21.22 5.66 -30.02
C ALA A 14 20.11 4.78 -30.61
N GLY A 15 19.36 4.11 -29.74
CA GLY A 15 18.05 3.55 -30.07
C GLY A 15 16.97 4.59 -29.73
N LEU A 16 16.45 5.28 -30.74
CA LEU A 16 15.25 6.09 -30.64
C LEU A 16 14.02 5.19 -30.62
N MET A 17 13.29 5.18 -29.51
CA MET A 17 11.83 5.05 -29.53
C MET A 17 11.25 6.11 -28.62
N THR A 18 10.67 7.10 -29.28
CA THR A 18 9.88 8.21 -28.75
C THR A 18 8.66 7.69 -27.99
N GLY A 19 8.53 8.08 -26.72
CA GLY A 19 7.35 7.80 -25.89
C GLY A 19 7.30 8.71 -24.66
N CYS A 20 6.50 9.78 -24.77
CA CYS A 20 5.90 10.64 -23.74
C CYS A 20 6.72 10.95 -22.46
N GLY A 21 7.19 12.20 -22.34
CA GLY A 21 7.42 12.85 -21.04
C GLY A 21 8.87 13.22 -20.80
N GLY A 22 9.14 14.51 -20.76
CA GLY A 22 10.48 15.07 -20.70
C GLY A 22 11.26 14.73 -19.43
N GLU A 23 12.57 14.90 -19.55
CA GLU A 23 13.48 15.00 -18.42
C GLU A 23 12.99 16.09 -17.46
N VAL A 24 12.56 15.66 -16.27
CA VAL A 24 12.53 16.50 -15.08
C VAL A 24 13.48 15.85 -14.08
N VAL A 25 14.48 16.62 -13.69
CA VAL A 25 15.39 16.35 -12.58
C VAL A 25 14.54 16.00 -11.35
N GLY A 26 14.44 14.71 -11.03
CA GLY A 26 13.73 14.22 -9.88
C GLY A 26 14.72 13.97 -8.77
N VAL A 27 14.73 14.84 -7.77
CA VAL A 27 15.27 14.56 -6.44
C VAL A 27 14.87 13.13 -6.07
N GLU A 28 15.84 12.29 -5.73
CA GLU A 28 15.57 11.02 -5.06
C GLU A 28 14.84 11.37 -3.75
N GLU A 29 13.50 11.36 -3.78
CA GLU A 29 12.75 11.29 -2.53
C GLU A 29 13.23 10.00 -1.85
N PRO A 30 13.77 10.07 -0.62
CA PRO A 30 13.86 8.85 0.16
C PRO A 30 12.43 8.36 0.29
N SER A 31 12.15 7.21 -0.32
CA SER A 31 10.96 6.43 -0.04
C SER A 31 11.04 6.01 1.42
N GLN A 32 10.70 6.94 2.32
CA GLN A 32 10.34 6.65 3.68
C GLN A 32 8.97 6.01 3.59
N THR A 33 8.97 4.72 3.20
CA THR A 33 7.95 3.79 3.64
C THR A 33 8.14 3.70 5.15
N ASP A 34 7.64 4.72 5.85
CA ASP A 34 7.48 4.77 7.27
C ASP A 34 6.81 3.44 7.62
N SER A 35 7.58 2.56 8.24
CA SER A 35 7.05 1.35 8.86
C SER A 35 6.23 1.85 10.04
N ARG A 36 5.03 2.35 9.74
CA ARG A 36 3.99 2.50 10.73
C ARG A 36 3.70 1.07 11.12
N GLU A 37 4.26 0.66 12.25
CA GLU A 37 3.67 -0.41 13.02
C GLU A 37 2.20 -0.02 13.17
N ASP A 38 1.34 -0.63 12.35
CA ASP A 38 -0.10 -0.49 12.43
C ASP A 38 -0.46 -0.89 13.84
N ALA A 39 -0.58 0.10 14.73
CA ALA A 39 -1.03 -0.13 16.09
C ALA A 39 -2.40 -0.80 15.96
N LEU A 40 -2.42 -2.12 16.13
CA LEU A 40 -3.60 -2.93 15.97
C LEU A 40 -4.58 -2.42 17.01
N VAL A 41 -5.62 -1.71 16.54
CA VAL A 41 -6.66 -1.20 17.43
C VAL A 41 -7.31 -2.42 18.07
N PRO A 42 -7.43 -2.45 19.41
CA PRO A 42 -7.86 -3.65 20.07
C PRO A 42 -9.31 -3.97 19.75
N CYS A 43 -9.62 -5.27 19.58
CA CYS A 43 -10.99 -5.76 19.36
C CYS A 43 -11.84 -5.70 20.62
N GLY A 44 -11.20 -5.79 21.79
CA GLY A 44 -11.91 -5.95 23.05
C GLY A 44 -12.84 -7.16 23.01
N ASN A 45 -13.93 -7.10 23.77
CA ASN A 45 -14.91 -8.20 23.85
C ASN A 45 -15.94 -8.12 22.70
N GLU A 46 -15.51 -7.79 21.49
CA GLU A 46 -16.41 -7.71 20.33
C GLU A 46 -15.95 -8.64 19.21
N GLU A 47 -16.95 -9.20 18.52
CA GLU A 47 -16.78 -9.93 17.28
C GLU A 47 -17.52 -9.19 16.18
N TYR A 48 -16.78 -8.71 15.18
CA TYR A 48 -17.37 -7.94 14.09
C TYR A 48 -16.60 -8.08 12.79
N GLN A 49 -17.29 -7.77 11.71
CA GLN A 49 -16.71 -7.49 10.41
C GLN A 49 -17.18 -6.11 9.96
N ARG A 50 -16.23 -5.26 9.59
CA ARG A 50 -16.50 -3.93 9.05
C ARG A 50 -15.87 -3.82 7.66
N LEU A 51 -16.70 -3.60 6.66
CA LEU A 51 -16.26 -3.40 5.28
C LEU A 51 -16.14 -1.91 4.98
N PHE A 52 -15.12 -1.56 4.19
CA PHE A 52 -14.85 -0.21 3.71
C PHE A 52 -14.96 -0.17 2.19
N TYR A 53 -15.54 0.92 1.68
CA TYR A 53 -15.83 1.11 0.27
C TYR A 53 -15.14 2.35 -0.28
N SER A 54 -14.83 2.37 -1.57
CA SER A 54 -14.23 3.55 -2.21
C SER A 54 -15.21 4.71 -2.38
N GLU A 55 -16.52 4.43 -2.47
CA GLU A 55 -17.56 5.40 -2.80
C GLU A 55 -18.76 5.30 -1.84
N PRO A 56 -19.56 6.38 -1.68
CA PRO A 56 -20.72 6.39 -0.79
C PRO A 56 -21.83 5.41 -1.18
N GLU A 57 -21.89 4.99 -2.45
CA GLU A 57 -22.85 3.97 -2.92
C GLU A 57 -22.46 2.55 -2.52
N MET A 58 -21.32 2.36 -1.86
CA MET A 58 -20.88 1.10 -1.25
C MET A 58 -20.87 -0.09 -2.22
N ARG A 59 -20.35 0.12 -3.44
CA ARG A 59 -20.27 -0.94 -4.47
C ARG A 59 -18.93 -1.66 -4.52
N ASN A 60 -17.84 -0.94 -4.31
CA ASN A 60 -16.48 -1.46 -4.43
C ASN A 60 -15.82 -1.52 -3.05
N VAL A 61 -15.59 -2.72 -2.54
CA VAL A 61 -14.89 -2.93 -1.26
C VAL A 61 -13.40 -2.71 -1.45
N VAL A 62 -12.80 -1.88 -0.60
CA VAL A 62 -11.38 -1.49 -0.64
C VAL A 62 -10.63 -1.79 0.66
N GLY A 63 -11.35 -2.21 1.68
CA GLY A 63 -10.76 -2.61 2.94
C GLY A 63 -11.74 -3.35 3.83
N GLU A 64 -11.18 -4.01 4.83
CA GLU A 64 -11.92 -4.84 5.77
C GLU A 64 -11.21 -4.85 7.12
N TRP A 65 -12.01 -4.75 8.17
CA TRP A 65 -11.61 -5.02 9.53
C TRP A 65 -12.38 -6.21 10.09
N LEU A 66 -11.65 -7.13 10.71
CA LEU A 66 -12.19 -8.32 11.36
C LEU A 66 -11.72 -8.38 12.81
N CYS A 67 -12.67 -8.60 13.70
CA CYS A 67 -12.44 -8.86 15.11
C CYS A 67 -13.14 -10.16 15.50
N PHE A 68 -12.43 -10.97 16.29
CA PHE A 68 -12.91 -12.26 16.77
C PHE A 68 -12.94 -12.26 18.29
N CYS A 69 -13.95 -12.92 18.87
CA CYS A 69 -14.09 -13.02 20.31
C CYS A 69 -12.82 -13.58 20.97
N GLY A 70 -12.31 -12.86 21.97
CA GLY A 70 -11.14 -13.29 22.74
C GLY A 70 -9.80 -13.01 22.06
N GLU A 71 -9.80 -12.35 20.91
CA GLU A 71 -8.58 -11.81 20.32
C GLU A 71 -8.40 -10.35 20.73
N ASN A 72 -7.18 -9.98 21.13
CA ASN A 72 -6.87 -8.59 21.42
C ASN A 72 -6.69 -7.77 20.14
N ASN A 73 -6.26 -8.39 19.04
CA ASN A 73 -5.86 -7.67 17.84
C ASN A 73 -6.90 -7.76 16.73
N ARG A 74 -7.09 -6.65 16.03
CA ARG A 74 -7.94 -6.58 14.84
C ARG A 74 -7.17 -6.91 13.58
N TRP A 75 -7.72 -7.79 12.77
CA TRP A 75 -7.20 -8.07 11.43
C TRP A 75 -7.62 -6.96 10.49
N THR A 76 -6.66 -6.38 9.77
CA THR A 76 -6.88 -5.28 8.84
C THR A 76 -6.40 -5.66 7.45
N TYR A 77 -7.27 -5.49 6.46
CA TYR A 77 -6.98 -5.70 5.04
C TYR A 77 -7.31 -4.42 4.27
N GLY A 78 -6.47 -4.05 3.30
CA GLY A 78 -6.67 -2.85 2.48
C GLY A 78 -6.60 -1.56 3.29
N HIS A 79 -7.44 -0.58 2.93
CA HIS A 79 -7.45 0.74 3.58
C HIS A 79 -8.84 1.12 4.10
N ALA A 80 -8.86 1.81 5.25
CA ALA A 80 -10.10 2.33 5.81
C ALA A 80 -10.52 3.63 5.11
N THR A 81 -11.81 3.75 4.83
CA THR A 81 -12.44 4.96 4.28
C THR A 81 -13.57 5.44 5.18
N THR A 82 -14.17 6.60 4.88
CA THR A 82 -15.37 7.05 5.61
C THR A 82 -16.62 6.24 5.23
N TYR A 83 -16.62 5.56 4.07
CA TYR A 83 -17.76 4.79 3.58
C TYR A 83 -17.62 3.36 4.07
N SER A 84 -18.36 3.02 5.12
CA SER A 84 -18.20 1.72 5.77
C SER A 84 -19.46 1.24 6.44
N ILE A 85 -19.59 -0.08 6.56
CA ILE A 85 -20.69 -0.74 7.25
C ILE A 85 -20.14 -1.86 8.12
N TYR A 86 -20.83 -2.12 9.23
CA TYR A 86 -20.70 -3.39 9.93
C TYR A 86 -21.63 -4.40 9.24
N THR A 87 -21.07 -5.48 8.71
CA THR A 87 -21.87 -6.60 8.15
C THR A 87 -22.43 -7.46 9.27
N TYR A 88 -21.67 -7.61 10.35
CA TYR A 88 -22.12 -8.09 11.64
C TYR A 88 -21.32 -7.41 12.76
N ARG A 89 -21.93 -7.34 13.96
CA ARG A 89 -21.28 -6.91 15.19
C ARG A 89 -21.99 -7.51 16.39
N ASN A 90 -21.26 -8.27 17.19
CA ASN A 90 -21.72 -8.92 18.40
C ASN A 90 -20.77 -8.59 19.55
N SER A 91 -21.30 -8.61 20.76
CA SER A 91 -20.50 -8.60 22.00
C SER A 91 -20.24 -10.04 22.45
N CYS A 92 -19.06 -10.27 22.99
CA CYS A 92 -18.63 -11.54 23.55
C CYS A 92 -18.54 -11.44 25.08
N ASP A 93 -18.80 -12.53 25.79
CA ASP A 93 -18.46 -12.66 27.21
C ASP A 93 -17.33 -13.68 27.36
N VAL A 94 -16.14 -13.30 26.89
CA VAL A 94 -14.95 -14.16 26.93
C VAL A 94 -13.75 -13.36 27.43
N PRO A 95 -12.81 -13.99 28.16
CA PRO A 95 -11.56 -13.33 28.51
C PRO A 95 -10.71 -13.10 27.25
N LEU A 96 -10.08 -11.92 27.17
CA LEU A 96 -9.15 -11.55 26.09
C LEU A 96 -7.84 -12.32 26.22
N LYS A 97 -7.31 -12.84 25.10
CA LYS A 97 -6.05 -13.58 25.02
C LYS A 97 -4.85 -12.68 24.71
#